data_AF-X6LI01-F1
#
_entry.id   AF-X6LI01-F1
#
_cell.length_a   1.000
_cell.length_b   1.000
_cell.length_c   1.000
_cell.angle_alpha   90.00
_cell.angle_beta   90.00
_cell.angle_gamma   90.00
#
_symmetry.space_group_name_H-M   'P 1'
#
loop_
_entity.id
_entity.type
_entity.pdbx_description
1 polymer ?
#
loop_
_entity_poly.entity_id
_entity_poly.type
_entity_poly.pdbx_seq_one_letter_code
_entity_poly.pdbx_strand_id
1 'polypeptide(L)'
;MFVCIFPRDIDPDTMLDLEKSGMRRFMEKYFNEIANSSPAHQRSFFKYLYQQFLSLAQSTFLKKQFLEADKKSMQWKHEITKSVIEMANILCYHQYNHIKLNVEEIEQKIESTGEEEFYLCEKWHNSKECCFLVNQDRESISVLISNKKKVSQKQLDEFQKLGFHLLDWQKDLTERELALQVLNIVCFISNMKEPESQTEKEKRLRLLFRILGIQNQRIMKDCEEKKVETAEGLHDQIVNKLCNDEELSNYVLTFDNILKMIAIFMKIQTNTPVILMGETGCGKTSLIKFLGH
;
A
#
# COMPACT_ATOMS: atom_id res chain seq x y z
N MET A 1 7.81 -23.13 1.14
CA MET A 1 7.55 -21.77 1.67
C MET A 1 8.70 -20.79 1.35
N PHE A 2 9.14 -20.74 0.09
CA PHE A 2 9.89 -19.63 -0.52
C PHE A 2 9.62 -19.76 -2.01
N VAL A 3 8.79 -18.88 -2.56
CA VAL A 3 8.36 -18.92 -3.98
C VAL A 3 9.52 -18.59 -4.94
N CYS A 4 10.67 -18.11 -4.44
CA CYS A 4 11.68 -17.45 -5.28
C CYS A 4 13.09 -18.05 -5.25
N ILE A 5 13.27 -19.32 -4.87
CA ILE A 5 14.59 -19.99 -4.96
C ILE A 5 14.62 -21.09 -6.04
N PHE A 6 13.46 -21.52 -6.55
CA PHE A 6 13.41 -22.60 -7.53
C PHE A 6 13.34 -22.07 -8.97
N PRO A 7 14.07 -22.69 -9.92
CA PRO A 7 13.98 -22.39 -11.35
C PRO A 7 12.58 -22.63 -11.95
N ARG A 8 11.73 -23.38 -11.24
CA ARG A 8 10.33 -23.62 -11.57
C ARG A 8 9.48 -23.22 -10.37
N ASP A 9 8.44 -22.43 -10.62
CA ASP A 9 7.50 -22.03 -9.58
C ASP A 9 6.82 -23.31 -9.05
N ILE A 10 7.04 -23.65 -7.78
CA ILE A 10 6.42 -24.80 -7.11
C ILE A 10 4.97 -24.43 -6.84
N ASP A 11 4.04 -25.32 -7.20
CA ASP A 11 2.63 -25.14 -6.88
C ASP A 11 2.43 -25.22 -5.36
N PRO A 12 2.01 -24.11 -4.70
CA PRO A 12 1.82 -24.08 -3.25
C PRO A 12 0.79 -25.10 -2.76
N ASP A 13 -0.18 -25.49 -3.60
CA ASP A 13 -1.24 -26.42 -3.22
C ASP A 13 -0.76 -27.89 -3.21
N THR A 14 0.40 -28.16 -3.81
CA THR A 14 1.01 -29.50 -3.87
C THR A 14 2.15 -29.70 -2.87
N MET A 15 2.53 -28.64 -2.14
CA MET A 15 3.66 -28.68 -1.24
C MET A 15 3.29 -29.32 0.10
N LEU A 16 4.07 -30.31 0.55
CA LEU A 16 3.90 -30.91 1.87
C LEU A 16 4.19 -29.88 2.98
N ASP A 17 3.38 -29.92 4.04
CA ASP A 17 3.60 -29.12 5.24
C ASP A 17 4.93 -29.47 5.89
N LEU A 18 5.62 -28.45 6.40
CA LEU A 18 6.81 -28.63 7.21
C LEU A 18 6.44 -29.28 8.55
N GLU A 19 7.26 -30.24 9.01
CA GLU A 19 7.13 -30.73 10.38
C GLU A 19 7.33 -29.59 11.39
N LYS A 20 6.68 -29.68 12.55
CA LYS A 20 6.71 -28.63 13.60
C LYS A 20 8.13 -28.26 14.04
N SER A 21 9.03 -29.25 14.14
CA SER A 21 10.45 -29.05 14.45
C SER A 21 11.18 -28.29 13.34
N GLY A 22 10.89 -28.64 12.08
CA GLY A 22 11.40 -27.97 10.89
C GLY A 22 10.93 -26.52 10.78
N MET A 23 9.65 -26.27 11.06
CA MET A 23 9.08 -24.91 11.11
C MET A 23 9.79 -24.04 12.16
N ARG A 24 9.99 -24.56 13.38
CA ARG A 24 10.68 -23.82 14.44
C ARG A 24 12.10 -23.44 14.05
N ARG A 25 12.89 -24.40 13.58
CA ARG A 25 14.27 -24.16 13.12
C ARG A 25 14.32 -23.16 11.96
N PHE A 26 13.35 -23.22 11.06
CA PHE A 26 13.23 -22.27 9.96
C PHE A 26 12.96 -20.85 10.46
N MET A 27 12.00 -20.69 11.38
CA MET A 27 11.68 -19.41 11.99
C MET A 27 12.88 -18.82 12.73
N GLU A 28 13.54 -19.61 13.58
CA GLU A 28 14.73 -19.17 14.34
C GLU A 28 15.89 -18.76 13.41
N LYS A 29 16.07 -19.48 12.29
CA LYS A 29 17.16 -19.21 11.35
C LYS A 29 16.95 -17.96 10.50
N TYR A 30 15.74 -17.75 9.98
CA TYR A 30 15.48 -16.71 8.97
C TYR A 30 14.67 -15.53 9.51
N PHE A 31 13.93 -15.72 10.61
CA PHE A 31 13.01 -14.74 11.19
C PHE A 31 13.14 -14.73 12.72
N ASN A 32 14.37 -14.61 13.23
CA ASN A 32 14.66 -14.74 14.66
C ASN A 32 13.83 -13.80 15.54
N GLU A 33 13.63 -12.54 15.13
CA GLU A 33 12.79 -11.58 15.87
C GLU A 33 11.33 -12.06 15.96
N ILE A 34 10.77 -12.54 14.84
CA ILE A 34 9.41 -13.08 14.80
C ILE A 34 9.33 -14.39 15.60
N ALA A 35 10.34 -15.25 15.54
CA ALA A 35 10.40 -16.51 16.30
C ALA A 35 10.32 -16.27 17.81
N ASN A 36 10.94 -15.19 18.29
CA ASN A 36 10.91 -14.79 19.69
C ASN A 36 9.70 -13.90 20.06
N SER A 37 8.88 -13.51 19.08
CA SER A 37 7.69 -12.69 19.29
C SER A 37 6.49 -13.51 19.81
N SER A 38 5.42 -12.82 20.21
CA SER A 38 4.19 -13.47 20.66
C SER A 38 3.54 -14.32 19.55
N PRO A 39 2.76 -15.38 19.90
CA PRO A 39 2.04 -16.19 18.90
C PRO A 39 1.10 -15.37 18.00
N ALA A 40 0.57 -14.25 18.49
CA ALA A 40 -0.25 -13.34 17.69
C ALA A 40 0.56 -12.65 16.59
N HIS A 41 1.76 -12.14 16.91
CA HIS A 41 2.67 -11.54 15.93
C HIS A 41 3.16 -12.57 14.91
N GLN A 42 3.55 -13.78 15.37
CA GLN A 42 3.92 -14.89 14.49
C GLN A 42 2.80 -15.22 13.51
N ARG A 43 1.57 -15.39 14.00
CA ARG A 43 0.40 -15.72 13.18
C ARG A 43 0.10 -14.61 12.17
N SER A 44 0.10 -13.35 12.61
CA SER A 44 -0.16 -12.20 11.75
C SER A 44 0.88 -12.12 10.62
N PHE A 45 2.17 -12.25 10.98
CA PHE A 45 3.30 -12.22 10.04
C PHE A 45 3.19 -13.30 8.95
N PHE A 46 3.06 -14.58 9.34
CA PHE A 46 3.00 -15.67 8.37
C PHE A 46 1.70 -15.68 7.57
N LYS A 47 0.58 -15.22 8.14
CA LYS A 47 -0.67 -15.09 7.39
C LYS A 47 -0.59 -14.00 6.33
N TYR A 48 0.02 -12.86 6.64
CA TYR A 48 0.30 -11.81 5.65
C TYR A 48 1.21 -12.34 4.54
N LEU A 49 2.34 -12.96 4.89
CA LEU A 49 3.26 -13.54 3.91
C LEU A 49 2.58 -14.55 3.00
N TYR A 50 1.76 -15.44 3.56
CA TYR A 50 1.02 -16.42 2.78
C TYR A 50 0.10 -15.76 1.74
N GLN A 51 -0.67 -14.74 2.14
CA GLN A 51 -1.55 -14.00 1.22
C GLN A 51 -0.76 -13.32 0.09
N GLN A 52 0.34 -12.63 0.43
CA GLN A 52 1.16 -11.92 -0.57
C GLN A 52 1.88 -12.88 -1.51
N PHE A 53 2.48 -13.96 -0.98
CA PHE A 53 3.17 -14.94 -1.80
C PHE A 53 2.23 -15.77 -2.66
N LEU A 54 1.00 -16.03 -2.20
CA LEU A 54 -0.02 -16.65 -3.02
C LEU A 54 -0.41 -15.75 -4.19
N SER A 55 -0.62 -14.45 -3.95
CA SER A 55 -0.87 -13.47 -5.02
C SER A 55 0.29 -13.43 -6.03
N LEU A 56 1.54 -13.42 -5.56
CA LEU A 56 2.74 -13.51 -6.41
C LEU A 56 2.79 -14.80 -7.23
N ALA A 57 2.62 -15.97 -6.61
CA ALA A 57 2.68 -17.26 -7.30
C ALA A 57 1.58 -17.39 -8.38
N GLN A 58 0.42 -16.78 -8.12
CA GLN A 58 -0.72 -16.77 -9.05
C GLN A 58 -0.67 -15.61 -10.05
N SER A 59 0.23 -14.65 -9.88
CA SER A 59 0.28 -13.43 -10.68
C SER A 59 0.57 -13.71 -12.15
N THR A 60 -0.33 -13.27 -13.01
CA THR A 60 -0.13 -13.30 -14.47
C THR A 60 0.92 -12.30 -14.92
N PHE A 61 1.08 -11.19 -14.18
CA PHE A 61 2.11 -10.19 -14.42
C PHE A 61 3.50 -10.83 -14.33
N LEU A 62 3.76 -11.50 -13.20
CA LEU A 62 5.02 -12.21 -13.02
C LEU A 62 5.18 -13.32 -14.08
N LYS A 63 4.15 -14.13 -14.33
CA LYS A 63 4.23 -15.23 -15.31
C LYS A 63 4.50 -14.77 -16.75
N LYS A 64 3.89 -13.66 -17.20
CA LYS A 64 4.08 -13.12 -18.56
C LYS A 64 5.42 -12.40 -18.72
N GLN A 65 5.86 -11.70 -17.68
CA GLN A 65 7.04 -10.85 -17.75
C GLN A 65 8.34 -11.57 -17.39
N PHE A 66 8.23 -12.66 -16.63
CA PHE A 66 9.33 -13.50 -16.18
C PHE A 66 9.34 -14.87 -16.86
N LEU A 67 9.02 -14.89 -18.15
CA LEU A 67 9.25 -16.04 -19.02
C LEU A 67 10.77 -16.30 -19.14
N GLU A 68 11.19 -17.44 -18.58
CA GLU A 68 12.51 -18.08 -18.65
C GLU A 68 13.74 -17.27 -18.19
N ALA A 69 14.37 -17.77 -17.11
CA ALA A 69 15.81 -17.77 -16.77
C ALA A 69 16.69 -16.51 -17.03
N ASP A 70 16.12 -15.33 -17.27
CA ASP A 70 16.91 -14.09 -17.34
C ASP A 70 17.36 -13.73 -15.91
N LYS A 71 18.66 -13.45 -15.76
CA LYS A 71 19.28 -13.02 -14.50
C LYS A 71 18.53 -11.84 -13.87
N LYS A 72 17.97 -10.96 -14.70
CA LYS A 72 17.17 -9.81 -14.23
C LYS A 72 15.80 -10.21 -13.66
N SER A 73 15.16 -11.24 -14.23
CA SER A 73 13.91 -11.76 -13.69
C SER A 73 14.09 -12.28 -12.26
N MET A 74 15.16 -13.03 -12.04
CA MET A 74 15.51 -13.54 -10.71
C MET A 74 15.79 -12.40 -9.73
N GLN A 75 16.45 -11.32 -10.19
CA GLN A 75 16.68 -10.14 -9.38
C GLN A 75 15.37 -9.49 -8.93
N TRP A 76 14.41 -9.24 -9.84
CA TRP A 76 13.14 -8.63 -9.46
C TRP A 76 12.31 -9.52 -8.52
N LYS A 77 12.26 -10.84 -8.77
CA LYS A 77 11.62 -11.79 -7.84
C LYS A 77 12.24 -11.69 -6.44
N HIS A 78 13.56 -11.55 -6.35
CA HIS A 78 14.27 -11.38 -5.09
C HIS A 78 13.92 -10.05 -4.39
N GLU A 79 14.00 -8.92 -5.10
CA GLU A 79 13.68 -7.60 -4.56
C GLU A 79 12.22 -7.51 -4.08
N ILE A 80 11.27 -8.02 -4.87
CA ILE A 80 9.86 -8.06 -4.49
C ILE A 80 9.67 -8.93 -3.25
N THR A 81 10.32 -10.09 -3.17
CA THR A 81 10.24 -10.98 -2.00
C THR A 81 10.79 -10.29 -0.75
N LYS A 82 11.92 -9.60 -0.88
CA LYS A 82 12.54 -8.83 0.21
C LYS A 82 11.60 -7.73 0.70
N SER A 83 10.99 -6.96 -0.21
CA SER A 83 10.00 -5.93 0.16
C SER A 83 8.74 -6.50 0.81
N VAL A 84 8.22 -7.65 0.35
CA VAL A 84 7.07 -8.31 0.97
C VAL A 84 7.38 -8.72 2.41
N ILE A 85 8.56 -9.29 2.65
CA ILE A 85 9.03 -9.64 4.00
C ILE A 85 9.19 -8.39 4.87
N GLU A 86 9.76 -7.33 4.31
CA GLU A 86 9.93 -6.07 5.00
C GLU A 86 8.59 -5.42 5.38
N MET A 87 7.62 -5.44 4.46
CA MET A 87 6.25 -4.99 4.69
C MET A 87 5.56 -5.82 5.78
N ALA A 88 5.78 -7.14 5.79
CA ALA A 88 5.28 -8.02 6.85
C ALA A 88 5.86 -7.63 8.21
N ASN A 89 7.16 -7.33 8.30
CA ASN A 89 7.78 -6.86 9.54
C ASN A 89 7.19 -5.52 10.01
N ILE A 90 6.92 -4.59 9.10
CA ILE A 90 6.29 -3.30 9.42
C ILE A 90 4.86 -3.49 9.92
N LEU A 91 4.02 -4.17 9.14
CA LEU A 91 2.59 -4.27 9.41
C LEU A 91 2.28 -5.19 10.60
N CYS A 92 3.08 -6.24 10.81
CA CYS A 92 2.80 -7.27 11.81
C CYS A 92 3.63 -7.13 13.09
N TYR A 93 4.75 -6.42 13.08
CA TYR A 93 5.65 -6.35 14.25
C TYR A 93 6.03 -4.92 14.65
N HIS A 94 6.51 -4.08 13.73
CA HIS A 94 6.94 -2.70 13.99
C HIS A 94 5.82 -1.69 13.70
N GLN A 95 4.78 -1.67 14.53
CA GLN A 95 3.58 -0.84 14.26
C GLN A 95 3.69 0.60 14.79
N TYR A 96 4.57 0.83 15.77
CA TYR A 96 4.81 2.12 16.40
C TYR A 96 6.30 2.29 16.62
N ASN A 97 6.81 3.48 16.33
CA ASN A 97 8.10 3.88 16.89
C ASN A 97 7.95 4.05 18.40
N HIS A 98 9.01 3.74 19.14
CA HIS A 98 9.10 4.14 20.53
C HIS A 98 9.09 5.67 20.57
N ILE A 99 8.02 6.25 21.11
CA ILE A 99 7.89 7.69 21.28
C ILE A 99 9.04 8.14 22.19
N LYS A 100 9.89 9.02 21.65
CA LYS A 100 11.04 9.55 22.38
C LYS A 100 10.60 10.84 23.06
N LEU A 101 10.03 10.69 24.25
CA LEU A 101 9.67 11.81 25.11
C LEU A 101 10.89 12.30 25.89
N ASN A 102 11.01 13.60 26.06
CA ASN A 102 11.96 14.20 26.99
C ASN A 102 11.45 14.06 28.45
N VAL A 103 12.31 14.37 29.43
CA VAL A 103 11.99 14.18 30.85
C VAL A 103 10.78 15.02 31.29
N GLU A 104 10.66 16.25 30.78
CA GLU A 104 9.55 17.15 31.11
C GLU A 104 8.22 16.64 30.53
N GLU A 105 8.23 16.11 29.31
CA GLU A 105 7.07 15.50 28.66
C GLU A 105 6.57 14.26 29.40
N ILE A 106 7.49 13.41 29.87
CA ILE A 106 7.15 12.23 30.68
C ILE A 106 6.51 12.66 32.01
N GLU A 107 7.07 13.67 32.67
CA GLU A 107 6.54 14.20 33.92
C GLU A 107 5.15 14.84 33.73
N GLN A 108 4.93 15.49 32.58
CA GLN A 108 3.63 16.07 32.20
C GLN A 108 2.64 15.03 31.66
N LYS A 109 3.00 13.74 31.60
CA LYS A 109 2.19 12.65 31.02
C LYS A 109 1.77 12.94 29.58
N ILE A 110 2.63 13.59 28.82
CA ILE A 110 2.44 13.80 27.40
C ILE A 110 2.56 12.44 26.71
N GLU A 111 1.57 12.09 25.88
CA GLU A 111 1.49 10.79 25.20
C GLU A 111 2.00 10.85 23.76
N SER A 112 2.21 12.04 23.19
CA SER A 112 2.64 12.29 21.80
C SER A 112 3.33 13.65 21.72
N THR A 113 4.35 13.78 20.88
CA THR A 113 4.97 15.07 20.53
C THR A 113 4.26 15.76 19.36
N GLY A 114 3.40 15.02 18.64
CA GLY A 114 2.73 15.47 17.42
C GLY A 114 3.62 15.38 16.18
N GLU A 115 4.89 15.02 16.35
CA GLU A 115 5.85 14.80 15.27
C GLU A 115 5.89 13.33 14.81
N GLU A 116 5.12 12.45 15.45
CA GLU A 116 5.11 11.04 15.11
C GLU A 116 4.43 10.77 13.76
N GLU A 117 5.20 10.15 12.87
CA GLU A 117 4.67 9.65 11.61
C GLU A 117 4.17 8.21 11.73
N PHE A 118 3.25 7.85 10.83
CA PHE A 118 2.89 6.45 10.66
C PHE A 118 4.13 5.68 10.19
N TYR A 119 4.56 4.65 10.92
CA TYR A 119 5.86 4.00 10.72
C TYR A 119 6.14 3.55 9.27
N LEU A 120 5.11 3.08 8.56
CA LEU A 120 5.25 2.72 7.13
C LEU A 120 5.56 3.93 6.25
N CYS A 121 4.92 5.07 6.51
CA CYS A 121 5.17 6.32 5.79
C CYS A 121 6.58 6.81 6.10
N GLU A 122 6.96 6.91 7.37
CA GLU A 122 8.30 7.33 7.79
C GLU A 122 9.40 6.48 7.15
N LYS A 123 9.20 5.16 7.16
CA LYS A 123 10.13 4.22 6.54
C LYS A 123 10.19 4.40 5.03
N TRP A 124 9.07 4.67 4.38
CA TRP A 124 9.05 4.99 2.95
C TRP A 124 9.79 6.30 2.66
N HIS A 125 9.50 7.37 3.39
CA HIS A 125 10.14 8.70 3.24
C HIS A 125 11.67 8.61 3.35
N ASN A 126 12.15 7.83 4.33
CA ASN A 126 13.57 7.71 4.62
C ASN A 126 14.29 6.60 3.82
N SER A 127 13.55 5.76 3.09
CA SER A 127 14.15 4.64 2.35
C SER A 127 15.10 5.13 1.26
N LYS A 128 16.24 4.45 1.15
CA LYS A 128 17.19 4.58 0.03
C LYS A 128 16.87 3.61 -1.11
N GLU A 129 16.18 2.52 -0.79
CA GLU A 129 15.80 1.46 -1.74
C GLU A 129 14.34 1.62 -2.18
N CYS A 130 14.01 1.09 -3.36
CA CYS A 130 12.63 1.03 -3.81
C CYS A 130 11.89 -0.04 -3.00
N CYS A 131 10.71 0.28 -2.47
CA CYS A 131 9.87 -0.71 -1.81
C CYS A 131 8.78 -1.19 -2.78
N PHE A 132 8.62 -2.51 -2.91
CA PHE A 132 7.62 -3.11 -3.79
C PHE A 132 6.35 -3.48 -3.02
N LEU A 133 5.21 -3.03 -3.53
CA LEU A 133 3.89 -3.35 -3.03
C LEU A 133 3.16 -4.24 -4.04
N VAL A 134 2.83 -5.45 -3.60
CA VAL A 134 2.08 -6.42 -4.40
C VAL A 134 0.60 -6.05 -4.36
N ASN A 135 0.05 -5.72 -5.53
CA ASN A 135 -1.35 -5.37 -5.65
C ASN A 135 -2.22 -6.64 -5.58
N GLN A 136 -3.41 -6.52 -4.99
CA GLN A 136 -4.31 -7.68 -4.83
C GLN A 136 -5.13 -7.96 -6.11
N ASP A 137 -4.92 -7.19 -7.18
CA ASP A 137 -5.47 -7.44 -8.52
C ASP A 137 -4.79 -8.61 -9.26
N ARG A 138 -3.66 -9.12 -8.75
CA ARG A 138 -2.81 -10.18 -9.34
C ARG A 138 -2.15 -9.83 -10.67
N GLU A 139 -2.39 -8.63 -11.18
CA GLU A 139 -1.98 -8.19 -12.52
C GLU A 139 -0.95 -7.07 -12.49
N SER A 140 -0.68 -6.48 -11.33
CA SER A 140 0.23 -5.36 -11.24
C SER A 140 1.01 -5.31 -9.93
N ILE A 141 2.11 -4.57 -9.95
CA ILE A 141 2.95 -4.31 -8.78
C ILE A 141 3.23 -2.82 -8.74
N SER A 142 3.07 -2.23 -7.56
CA SER A 142 3.37 -0.83 -7.32
C SER A 142 4.77 -0.70 -6.69
N VAL A 143 5.50 0.34 -7.06
CA VAL A 143 6.85 0.63 -6.57
C VAL A 143 6.81 1.95 -5.85
N LEU A 144 7.07 1.90 -4.56
CA LEU A 144 7.17 3.02 -3.64
C LEU A 144 8.60 3.56 -3.69
N ILE A 145 8.75 4.77 -4.20
CA ILE A 145 10.01 5.50 -4.34
C ILE A 145 9.95 6.73 -3.44
N SER A 146 10.92 6.87 -2.54
CA SER A 146 11.01 8.05 -1.67
C SER A 146 11.35 9.30 -2.49
N ASN A 147 12.36 9.20 -3.34
CA ASN A 147 12.80 10.28 -4.20
C ASN A 147 13.40 9.70 -5.49
N LYS A 148 12.82 10.04 -6.64
CA LYS A 148 13.33 9.61 -7.96
C LYS A 148 14.81 9.93 -8.20
N LYS A 149 15.35 11.00 -7.62
CA LYS A 149 16.77 11.37 -7.76
C LYS A 149 17.71 10.31 -7.16
N LYS A 150 17.22 9.45 -6.26
CA LYS A 150 17.99 8.35 -5.66
C LYS A 150 17.98 7.08 -6.53
N VAL A 151 17.15 7.03 -7.56
CA VAL A 151 16.99 5.87 -8.45
C VAL A 151 17.64 6.18 -9.79
N SER A 152 18.38 5.22 -10.36
CA SER A 152 19.01 5.43 -11.67
C SER A 152 17.96 5.56 -12.77
N GLN A 153 18.18 6.46 -13.74
CA GLN A 153 17.23 6.64 -14.85
C GLN A 153 16.95 5.32 -15.59
N LYS A 154 17.99 4.50 -15.78
CA LYS A 154 17.86 3.18 -16.39
C LYS A 154 16.87 2.28 -15.65
N GLN A 155 16.87 2.29 -14.32
CA GLN A 155 15.90 1.52 -13.52
C GLN A 155 14.48 2.08 -13.67
N LEU A 156 14.32 3.40 -13.71
CA LEU A 156 13.01 4.03 -13.93
C LEU A 156 12.43 3.66 -15.29
N ASP A 157 13.25 3.70 -16.34
CA ASP A 157 12.84 3.30 -17.69
C ASP A 157 12.49 1.81 -17.74
N GLU A 158 13.24 0.96 -17.02
CA GLU A 158 12.93 -0.45 -16.88
C GLU A 158 11.61 -0.68 -16.15
N PHE A 159 11.32 0.04 -15.06
CA PHE A 159 10.04 -0.06 -14.36
C PHE A 159 8.86 0.29 -15.29
N GLN A 160 9.00 1.36 -16.09
CA GLN A 160 7.97 1.75 -17.05
C GLN A 160 7.80 0.70 -18.15
N LYS A 161 8.90 0.19 -18.70
CA LYS A 161 8.87 -0.87 -19.72
C LYS A 161 8.20 -2.14 -19.20
N LEU A 162 8.43 -2.45 -17.93
CA LEU A 162 7.84 -3.60 -17.26
C LEU A 162 6.43 -3.30 -16.71
N GLY A 163 5.90 -2.09 -16.86
CA GLY A 163 4.53 -1.77 -16.43
C GLY A 163 4.33 -1.73 -14.92
N PHE A 164 5.38 -1.49 -14.14
CA PHE A 164 5.25 -1.21 -12.71
C PHE A 164 4.58 0.16 -12.47
N HIS A 165 3.75 0.25 -11.43
CA HIS A 165 3.15 1.53 -11.02
C HIS A 165 4.08 2.29 -10.09
N LEU A 166 4.65 3.39 -10.58
CA LEU A 166 5.58 4.19 -9.80
C LEU A 166 4.87 5.21 -8.92
N LEU A 167 5.18 5.17 -7.63
CA LEU A 167 4.71 6.11 -6.61
C LEU A 167 5.92 6.87 -6.07
N ASP A 168 5.94 8.18 -6.27
CA ASP A 168 7.07 9.03 -5.90
C ASP A 168 6.63 10.06 -4.86
N TRP A 169 7.07 9.85 -3.64
CA TRP A 169 6.69 10.68 -2.51
C TRP A 169 7.18 12.13 -2.65
N GLN A 170 8.47 12.33 -2.96
CA GLN A 170 9.02 13.68 -3.04
C GLN A 170 8.34 14.49 -4.14
N LYS A 171 8.08 13.85 -5.29
CA LYS A 171 7.36 14.49 -6.39
C LYS A 171 5.95 14.90 -5.96
N ASP A 172 5.22 14.00 -5.31
CA ASP A 172 3.86 14.23 -4.82
C ASP A 172 3.81 15.37 -3.80
N LEU A 173 4.77 15.42 -2.87
CA LEU A 173 4.90 16.51 -1.90
C LEU A 173 5.12 17.85 -2.61
N THR A 174 6.09 17.92 -3.53
CA THR A 174 6.40 19.14 -4.27
C THR A 174 5.24 19.61 -5.15
N GLU A 175 4.55 18.70 -5.84
CA GLU A 175 3.37 19.03 -6.65
C GLU A 175 2.23 19.60 -5.78
N ARG A 176 2.05 19.08 -4.56
CA ARG A 176 1.08 19.63 -3.60
C ARG A 176 1.48 20.98 -3.04
N GLU A 177 2.74 21.16 -2.63
CA GLU A 177 3.22 22.45 -2.13
C GLU A 177 3.07 23.54 -3.19
N LEU A 178 3.38 23.23 -4.45
CA LEU A 178 3.17 24.13 -5.58
C LEU A 178 1.68 24.42 -5.78
N ALA A 179 0.81 23.41 -5.71
CA ALA A 179 -0.63 23.60 -5.81
C ALA A 179 -1.16 24.51 -4.69
N LEU A 180 -0.69 24.34 -3.45
CA LEU A 180 -1.04 25.18 -2.30
C LEU A 180 -0.55 26.62 -2.48
N GLN A 181 0.67 26.83 -2.99
CA GLN A 181 1.20 28.17 -3.25
C GLN A 181 0.40 28.88 -4.35
N VAL A 182 0.15 28.20 -5.47
CA VAL A 182 -0.69 28.73 -6.57
C VAL A 182 -2.08 29.04 -6.06
N LEU A 183 -2.66 28.14 -5.26
CA LEU A 183 -3.97 28.35 -4.71
C LEU A 183 -4.01 29.50 -3.72
N ASN A 184 -3.02 29.67 -2.83
CA ASN A 184 -2.96 30.82 -1.93
C ASN A 184 -2.96 32.13 -2.72
N ILE A 185 -2.26 32.19 -3.87
CA ILE A 185 -2.28 33.34 -4.78
C ILE A 185 -3.66 33.50 -5.44
N VAL A 186 -4.25 32.41 -5.96
CA VAL A 186 -5.55 32.44 -6.64
C VAL A 186 -6.69 32.77 -5.68
N CYS A 187 -6.71 32.21 -4.47
CA CYS A 187 -7.65 32.52 -3.40
C CYS A 187 -7.56 33.99 -2.98
N PHE A 188 -6.34 34.51 -2.86
CA PHE A 188 -6.11 35.94 -2.57
C PHE A 188 -6.71 36.85 -3.65
N ILE A 189 -6.73 36.40 -4.91
CA ILE A 189 -7.30 37.16 -6.04
C ILE A 189 -8.80 36.90 -6.23
N SER A 190 -9.31 35.71 -5.88
CA SER A 190 -10.57 35.18 -6.45
C SER A 190 -11.57 34.57 -5.44
N ASN A 191 -11.26 34.49 -4.13
CA ASN A 191 -12.14 33.88 -3.10
C ASN A 191 -12.70 32.48 -3.49
N MET A 192 -11.89 31.63 -4.14
CA MET A 192 -12.29 30.26 -4.50
C MET A 192 -11.78 29.23 -3.47
N LYS A 193 -12.45 28.09 -3.32
CA LYS A 193 -12.05 26.98 -2.42
C LYS A 193 -11.06 26.04 -3.10
N GLU A 194 -10.20 25.40 -2.30
CA GLU A 194 -9.26 24.31 -2.69
C GLU A 194 -9.92 23.28 -3.61
N PRO A 195 -9.42 23.09 -4.84
CA PRO A 195 -9.66 21.87 -5.58
C PRO A 195 -8.34 21.10 -5.69
N GLU A 196 -8.24 19.97 -5.00
CA GLU A 196 -7.50 18.86 -5.63
C GLU A 196 -8.17 18.66 -7.00
N SER A 197 -7.41 18.71 -8.10
CA SER A 197 -8.03 18.50 -9.42
C SER A 197 -8.79 17.18 -9.33
N GLN A 198 -10.10 17.17 -9.58
CA GLN A 198 -10.93 15.97 -9.42
C GLN A 198 -10.30 14.75 -10.13
N THR A 199 -9.58 15.02 -11.23
CA THR A 199 -8.74 14.09 -11.98
C THR A 199 -7.61 13.41 -11.20
N GLU A 200 -6.96 14.07 -10.24
CA GLU A 200 -5.88 13.48 -9.44
C GLU A 200 -6.42 12.57 -8.33
N LYS A 201 -7.46 13.02 -7.63
CA LYS A 201 -8.18 12.20 -6.65
C LYS A 201 -8.71 10.92 -7.29
N GLU A 202 -9.28 11.02 -8.48
CA GLU A 202 -9.71 9.86 -9.27
C GLU A 202 -8.56 8.90 -9.59
N LYS A 203 -7.42 9.39 -10.09
CA LYS A 203 -6.25 8.54 -10.37
C LYS A 203 -5.79 7.79 -9.12
N ARG A 204 -5.76 8.48 -7.98
CA ARG A 204 -5.39 7.92 -6.69
C ARG A 204 -6.38 6.89 -6.17
N LEU A 205 -7.69 7.11 -6.39
CA LEU A 205 -8.72 6.12 -6.12
C LEU A 205 -8.56 4.87 -6.98
N ARG A 206 -8.34 5.03 -8.29
CA ARG A 206 -8.12 3.90 -9.20
C ARG A 206 -6.88 3.10 -8.82
N LEU A 207 -5.81 3.78 -8.38
CA LEU A 207 -4.63 3.13 -7.81
C LEU A 207 -4.97 2.37 -6.52
N LEU A 208 -5.70 2.97 -5.59
CA LEU A 208 -6.12 2.32 -4.36
C LEU A 208 -6.92 1.05 -4.68
N PHE A 209 -7.91 1.12 -5.57
CA PHE A 209 -8.72 -0.03 -5.97
C PHE A 209 -7.88 -1.17 -6.53
N ARG A 210 -6.87 -0.83 -7.34
CA ARG A 210 -5.89 -1.78 -7.88
C ARG A 210 -5.09 -2.45 -6.78
N ILE A 211 -4.54 -1.67 -5.84
CA ILE A 211 -3.78 -2.19 -4.71
C ILE A 211 -4.65 -3.11 -3.84
N LEU A 212 -5.89 -2.69 -3.54
CA LEU A 212 -6.84 -3.45 -2.71
C LEU A 212 -7.49 -4.62 -3.45
N GLY A 213 -7.32 -4.74 -4.77
CA GLY A 213 -7.87 -5.84 -5.58
C GLY A 213 -9.39 -5.76 -5.75
N ILE A 214 -9.96 -4.56 -5.73
CA ILE A 214 -11.41 -4.37 -5.93
C ILE A 214 -11.72 -4.68 -7.39
N GLN A 215 -12.51 -5.73 -7.64
CA GLN A 215 -12.89 -6.12 -8.99
C GLN A 215 -13.90 -5.12 -9.58
N ASN A 216 -13.66 -4.67 -10.81
CA ASN A 216 -14.63 -3.82 -11.52
C ASN A 216 -15.74 -4.70 -12.10
N GLN A 217 -16.79 -4.93 -11.32
CA GLN A 217 -17.98 -5.64 -11.81
C GLN A 217 -18.75 -4.70 -12.75
N ARG A 218 -19.06 -5.16 -13.97
CA ARG A 218 -20.02 -4.48 -14.84
C ARG A 218 -21.41 -4.75 -14.30
N ILE A 219 -22.08 -3.72 -13.79
CA ILE A 219 -23.49 -3.83 -13.42
C ILE A 219 -24.30 -3.65 -14.71
N MET A 220 -24.97 -4.71 -15.15
CA MET A 220 -25.98 -4.58 -16.21
C MET A 220 -27.22 -3.92 -15.60
N LYS A 221 -27.52 -2.69 -16.01
CA LYS A 221 -28.83 -2.07 -15.74
C LYS A 221 -29.77 -2.48 -16.86
N ASP A 222 -30.73 -3.34 -16.56
CA ASP A 222 -31.90 -3.54 -17.40
C ASP A 222 -32.82 -2.33 -17.21
N CYS A 223 -32.78 -1.39 -18.15
CA CYS A 223 -33.79 -0.34 -18.24
C CYS A 223 -34.57 -0.53 -19.54
N GLU A 224 -35.85 -0.85 -19.40
CA GLU A 224 -36.81 -0.87 -20.49
C GLU A 224 -36.89 0.54 -21.12
N GLU A 225 -36.77 0.56 -22.45
CA GLU A 225 -37.13 1.66 -23.35
C GLU A 225 -36.29 2.96 -23.31
N LYS A 226 -35.05 2.87 -23.78
CA LYS A 226 -34.45 3.64 -24.91
C LYS A 226 -32.93 3.54 -24.85
N LYS A 227 -32.32 3.07 -25.95
CA LYS A 227 -30.88 2.81 -26.12
C LYS A 227 -30.01 4.02 -25.81
N VAL A 228 -29.47 4.08 -24.59
CA VAL A 228 -28.17 4.68 -24.27
C VAL A 228 -27.48 3.71 -23.32
N GLU A 229 -26.53 2.93 -23.83
CA GLU A 229 -25.72 2.00 -23.05
C GLU A 229 -24.67 2.78 -22.25
N THR A 230 -24.98 3.18 -21.01
CA THR A 230 -23.97 3.56 -20.02
C THR A 230 -23.84 2.46 -18.98
N ALA A 231 -23.13 1.39 -19.35
CA ALA A 231 -22.66 0.37 -18.42
C ALA A 231 -21.52 0.97 -17.56
N GLU A 232 -21.89 1.81 -16.59
CA GLU A 232 -20.95 2.43 -15.67
C GLU A 232 -20.44 1.36 -14.69
N GLY A 233 -19.14 1.07 -14.74
CA GLY A 233 -18.52 0.04 -13.91
C GLY A 233 -18.61 0.38 -12.42
N LEU A 234 -18.57 -0.62 -11.55
CA LEU A 234 -18.56 -0.43 -10.09
C LEU A 234 -17.49 0.59 -9.66
N HIS A 235 -16.31 0.57 -10.29
CA HIS A 235 -15.25 1.55 -10.00
C HIS A 235 -15.66 2.98 -10.31
N ASP A 236 -16.31 3.20 -11.44
CA ASP A 236 -16.73 4.54 -11.87
C ASP A 236 -17.84 5.07 -10.95
N GLN A 237 -18.74 4.19 -10.49
CA GLN A 237 -19.76 4.53 -9.50
C GLN A 237 -19.14 4.94 -8.15
N ILE A 238 -18.15 4.18 -7.65
CA ILE A 238 -17.47 4.51 -6.39
C ILE A 238 -16.68 5.81 -6.56
N VAL A 239 -15.94 5.98 -7.66
CA VAL A 239 -15.22 7.24 -7.95
C VAL A 239 -16.19 8.42 -7.98
N ASN A 240 -17.28 8.31 -8.74
CA ASN A 240 -18.28 9.38 -8.85
C ASN A 240 -18.86 9.74 -7.48
N LYS A 241 -19.14 8.74 -6.64
CA LYS A 241 -19.63 8.98 -5.28
C LYS A 241 -18.56 9.67 -4.43
N LEU A 242 -17.35 9.14 -4.34
CA LEU A 242 -16.27 9.69 -3.49
C LEU A 242 -15.75 11.06 -3.95
N CYS A 243 -15.90 11.39 -5.24
CA CYS A 243 -15.50 12.68 -5.80
C CYS A 243 -16.60 13.75 -5.73
N ASN A 244 -17.88 13.37 -5.82
CA ASN A 244 -19.00 14.33 -5.91
C ASN A 244 -19.90 14.40 -4.66
N ASP A 245 -19.76 13.48 -3.71
CA ASP A 245 -20.48 13.54 -2.43
C ASP A 245 -20.02 14.75 -1.59
N GLU A 246 -20.96 15.52 -1.03
CA GLU A 246 -20.65 16.76 -0.30
C GLU A 246 -19.77 16.52 0.95
N GLU A 247 -19.92 15.36 1.62
CA GLU A 247 -19.15 15.03 2.83
C GLU A 247 -17.74 14.52 2.49
N LEU A 248 -17.59 13.80 1.37
CA LEU A 248 -16.34 13.11 1.01
C LEU A 248 -15.51 13.81 -0.08
N SER A 249 -16.13 14.69 -0.88
CA SER A 249 -15.46 15.42 -1.97
C SER A 249 -14.25 16.19 -1.47
N ASN A 250 -14.35 16.79 -0.27
CA ASN A 250 -13.28 17.55 0.37
C ASN A 250 -12.16 16.68 1.01
N TYR A 251 -12.33 15.35 1.07
CA TYR A 251 -11.26 14.49 1.60
C TYR A 251 -10.08 14.44 0.63
N VAL A 252 -8.91 14.89 1.10
CA VAL A 252 -7.67 14.87 0.33
C VAL A 252 -7.03 13.49 0.41
N LEU A 253 -6.98 12.79 -0.72
CA LEU A 253 -6.46 11.43 -0.79
C LEU A 253 -4.94 11.47 -0.99
N THR A 254 -4.17 11.64 0.08
CA THR A 254 -2.70 11.65 0.00
C THR A 254 -2.10 10.25 -0.16
N PHE A 255 -0.84 10.14 -0.62
CA PHE A 255 -0.17 8.82 -0.62
C PHE A 255 -0.01 8.25 0.79
N ASP A 256 0.19 9.10 1.80
CA ASP A 256 0.17 8.69 3.20
C ASP A 256 -1.18 8.10 3.62
N ASN A 257 -2.28 8.76 3.23
CA ASN A 257 -3.62 8.28 3.50
C ASN A 257 -3.89 6.94 2.78
N ILE A 258 -3.42 6.81 1.53
CA ILE A 258 -3.47 5.55 0.78
C ILE A 258 -2.69 4.45 1.51
N LEU A 259 -1.45 4.70 1.94
CA LEU A 259 -0.65 3.70 2.67
C LEU A 259 -1.27 3.30 4.01
N LYS A 260 -1.85 4.27 4.74
CA LYS A 260 -2.61 3.99 5.98
C LYS A 260 -3.84 3.11 5.68
N MET A 261 -4.60 3.42 4.63
CA MET A 261 -5.74 2.60 4.20
C MET A 261 -5.32 1.19 3.79
N ILE A 262 -4.22 1.06 3.04
CA ILE A 262 -3.65 -0.25 2.66
C ILE A 262 -3.25 -1.04 3.91
N ALA A 263 -2.55 -0.41 4.86
CA ALA A 263 -2.15 -1.07 6.11
C ALA A 263 -3.37 -1.58 6.91
N ILE A 264 -4.44 -0.78 7.00
CA ILE A 264 -5.70 -1.17 7.65
C ILE A 264 -6.34 -2.34 6.91
N PHE A 265 -6.50 -2.23 5.60
CA PHE A 265 -7.14 -3.25 4.78
C PHE A 265 -6.40 -4.59 4.84
N MET A 266 -5.08 -4.58 4.73
CA MET A 266 -4.25 -5.80 4.83
C MET A 266 -4.38 -6.47 6.21
N LYS A 267 -4.51 -5.69 7.29
CA LYS A 267 -4.79 -6.25 8.62
C LYS A 267 -6.19 -6.87 8.70
N ILE A 268 -7.20 -6.22 8.13
CA ILE A 268 -8.56 -6.77 8.06
C ILE A 268 -8.57 -8.09 7.27
N GLN A 269 -7.92 -8.14 6.11
CA GLN A 269 -7.81 -9.37 5.30
C GLN A 269 -7.07 -10.50 6.02
N THR A 270 -6.13 -10.18 6.90
CA THR A 270 -5.42 -11.17 7.72
C THR A 270 -6.16 -11.51 9.02
N ASN A 271 -7.37 -10.99 9.26
CA ASN A 271 -8.08 -11.09 10.55
C ASN A 271 -7.19 -10.68 11.74
N THR A 272 -6.35 -9.68 11.52
CA THR A 272 -5.50 -9.08 12.56
C THR A 272 -6.25 -7.89 13.17
N PRO A 273 -6.37 -7.79 14.51
CA PRO A 273 -6.96 -6.62 15.15
C PRO A 273 -6.30 -5.31 14.71
N VAL A 274 -7.11 -4.29 14.42
CA VAL A 274 -6.65 -2.96 14.02
C VAL A 274 -6.94 -1.98 15.14
N ILE A 275 -5.89 -1.33 15.64
CA ILE A 275 -5.98 -0.22 16.58
C ILE A 275 -5.33 0.99 15.90
N LEU A 276 -6.07 2.10 15.82
CA LEU A 276 -5.58 3.36 15.27
C LEU A 276 -5.41 4.36 16.42
N MET A 277 -4.16 4.66 16.76
CA MET A 277 -3.80 5.63 17.78
C MET A 277 -3.31 6.93 17.13
N GLY A 278 -3.48 8.05 17.82
CA GLY A 278 -3.03 9.38 17.40
C GLY A 278 -3.91 10.47 18.02
N GLU A 279 -3.46 11.70 18.00
CA GLU A 279 -4.13 12.85 18.62
C GLU A 279 -5.52 13.15 18.01
N THR A 280 -6.36 13.87 18.75
CA THR A 280 -7.63 14.38 18.20
C THR A 280 -7.37 15.32 17.03
N GLY A 281 -8.18 15.24 15.97
CA GLY A 281 -8.02 16.10 14.79
C GLY A 281 -7.07 15.57 13.71
N CYS A 282 -6.29 14.50 13.94
CA CYS A 282 -5.40 13.93 12.92
C CYS A 282 -6.09 13.14 11.78
N GLY A 283 -7.43 13.22 11.67
CA GLY A 283 -8.17 12.66 10.55
C GLY A 283 -8.47 11.16 10.59
N LYS A 284 -8.25 10.45 11.71
CA LYS A 284 -8.53 9.01 11.86
C LYS A 284 -9.97 8.63 11.46
N THR A 285 -10.96 9.35 11.99
CA THR A 285 -12.38 9.07 11.71
C THR A 285 -12.72 9.34 10.24
N SER A 286 -12.21 10.44 9.67
CA SER A 286 -12.42 10.77 8.26
C SER A 286 -11.79 9.72 7.33
N LEU A 287 -10.60 9.21 7.67
CA LEU A 287 -9.93 8.14 6.93
C LEU A 287 -10.76 6.85 6.94
N ILE A 288 -11.28 6.44 8.10
CA ILE A 288 -12.12 5.23 8.20
C ILE A 288 -13.47 5.41 7.50
N LYS A 289 -14.11 6.58 7.65
CA LYS A 289 -15.34 6.90 6.90
C LYS A 289 -15.13 6.78 5.39
N PHE A 290 -14.03 7.34 4.89
CA PHE A 290 -13.68 7.27 3.47
C PHE A 290 -13.42 5.83 3.01
N LEU A 291 -12.70 5.02 3.80
CA LEU A 291 -12.40 3.63 3.47
C LEU A 291 -13.63 2.70 3.55
N GLY A 292 -14.60 3.01 4.41
CA GLY A 292 -15.80 2.20 4.62
C GLY A 292 -16.91 2.40 3.60
N HIS A 293 -16.81 3.42 2.74
CA HIS A 293 -17.78 3.74 1.70
C HIS A 293 -17.65 2.87 0.45
#